data_AF-A0A7W5C119-F1
#
_entry.id   AF-A0A7W5C119-F1
#
_cell.length_a   1.000
_cell.length_b   1.000
_cell.length_c   1.000
_cell.angle_alpha   90.00
_cell.angle_beta   90.00
_cell.angle_gamma   90.00
#
_symmetry.space_group_name_H-M   'P 1'
#
loop_
_entity.id
_entity.type
_entity.pdbx_description
1 polymer ?
#
loop_
_entity_poly.entity_id
_entity_poly.type
_entity_poly.pdbx_seq_one_letter_code
_entity_poly.pdbx_strand_id
1 'polypeptide(L)'
;MTQPTHTHRQHGGRFAMLAHYNGDTALEAQMIVIYRDLDREIETATTAKDWEQNWKPIAADDCTLCLGTGTDAIKGNKRQPCGGCFGLGKVMKDGERPNDYWQIAEVALGIIQRQQRIIEQRDQVLAFPEVQEVLQQRKARQEKEPAEWVQREQEWRESGGRGHGGRRHTGD
;
A
#
# COMPACT_ATOMS: atom_id res chain seq x y z
N MET A 1 16.13 -6.41 21.18
CA MET A 1 15.19 -5.55 20.44
C MET A 1 14.97 -6.15 19.06
N THR A 2 13.72 -6.35 18.65
CA THR A 2 13.39 -6.87 17.32
C THR A 2 13.61 -5.78 16.28
N GLN A 3 14.33 -6.06 15.20
CA GLN A 3 14.52 -5.10 14.11
C GLN A 3 13.25 -4.99 13.24
N PRO A 4 12.91 -3.80 12.72
CA PRO A 4 11.79 -3.65 11.80
C PRO A 4 12.09 -4.39 10.49
N THR A 5 11.11 -5.15 9.99
CA THR A 5 11.19 -5.81 8.68
C THR A 5 10.32 -5.12 7.65
N HIS A 6 9.30 -4.38 8.08
CA HIS A 6 8.31 -3.74 7.23
C HIS A 6 7.98 -2.31 7.70
N THR A 7 7.48 -1.52 6.77
CA THR A 7 6.87 -0.20 7.06
C THR A 7 5.52 -0.06 6.37
N HIS A 8 4.63 0.76 6.93
CA HIS A 8 3.37 1.08 6.26
C HIS A 8 3.61 2.01 5.08
N ARG A 9 3.08 1.69 3.90
CA ARG A 9 3.33 2.41 2.65
C ARG A 9 2.96 3.89 2.72
N GLN A 10 1.85 4.23 3.38
CA GLN A 10 1.34 5.61 3.45
C GLN A 10 1.75 6.36 4.73
N HIS A 11 2.09 5.65 5.80
CA HIS A 11 2.17 6.24 7.14
C HIS A 11 3.52 6.03 7.80
N GLY A 12 4.38 5.19 7.22
CA GLY A 12 5.62 4.78 7.86
C GLY A 12 5.36 3.89 9.06
N GLY A 13 6.25 3.94 10.04
CA GLY A 13 6.17 3.12 11.24
C GLY A 13 7.03 1.86 11.14
N ARG A 14 7.36 1.31 12.31
CA ARG A 14 8.29 0.19 12.48
C ARG A 14 7.50 -1.08 12.75
N PHE A 15 7.44 -1.98 11.77
CA PHE A 15 6.72 -3.24 11.94
C PHE A 15 7.64 -4.44 11.74
N ALA A 16 7.41 -5.49 12.52
CA ALA A 16 8.07 -6.79 12.36
C ALA A 16 7.02 -7.84 12.04
N MET A 17 7.06 -8.42 10.83
CA MET A 17 6.30 -9.65 10.55
C MET A 17 6.85 -10.78 11.43
N LEU A 18 5.98 -11.43 12.20
CA LEU A 18 6.33 -12.52 13.10
C LEU A 18 5.97 -13.88 12.50
N ALA A 19 4.80 -13.99 11.87
CA ALA A 19 4.33 -15.22 11.26
C ALA A 19 3.41 -14.95 10.07
N HIS A 20 3.36 -15.91 9.15
CA HIS A 20 2.45 -15.93 8.02
C HIS A 20 1.81 -17.33 7.95
N TYR A 21 0.49 -17.38 8.11
CA TYR A 21 -0.28 -18.63 8.13
C TYR A 21 -1.11 -18.77 6.86
N ASN A 22 -0.93 -19.89 6.19
CA ASN A 22 -1.83 -20.35 5.14
C ASN A 22 -2.92 -21.18 5.84
N GLY A 23 -4.14 -20.66 5.93
CA GLY A 23 -5.25 -21.38 6.58
C GLY A 23 -5.54 -22.69 5.85
N ASP A 24 -5.65 -23.79 6.61
CA ASP A 24 -6.15 -25.06 6.09
C ASP A 24 -7.66 -25.17 6.40
N THR A 25 -8.43 -25.28 5.31
CA THR A 25 -9.81 -25.77 5.10
C THR A 25 -10.96 -25.57 6.11
N ALA A 26 -10.79 -24.97 7.30
CA ALA A 26 -11.88 -24.81 8.29
C ALA A 26 -12.20 -23.36 8.70
N LEU A 27 -11.30 -22.42 8.43
CA LEU A 27 -11.60 -20.98 8.39
C LEU A 27 -11.57 -20.60 6.92
N GLU A 28 -12.61 -19.95 6.40
CA GLU A 28 -12.71 -19.50 5.00
C GLU A 28 -11.40 -18.86 4.50
N ALA A 29 -10.53 -19.65 3.87
CA ALA A 29 -9.37 -19.34 3.01
C ALA A 29 -8.61 -17.99 3.14
N GLN A 30 -8.63 -17.33 4.30
CA GLN A 30 -7.93 -16.07 4.51
C GLN A 30 -6.57 -16.38 5.11
N MET A 31 -5.53 -16.23 4.30
CA MET A 31 -4.15 -16.21 4.78
C MET A 31 -4.01 -15.08 5.82
N ILE A 32 -3.41 -15.36 6.98
CA ILE A 32 -3.28 -14.42 8.09
C ILE A 32 -1.80 -14.08 8.30
N VAL A 33 -1.50 -12.80 8.47
CA VAL A 33 -0.19 -12.28 8.86
C VAL A 33 -0.26 -11.79 10.30
N ILE A 34 0.60 -12.31 11.15
CA ILE A 34 0.84 -11.78 12.50
C ILE A 34 2.07 -10.87 12.43
N TYR A 35 1.91 -9.64 12.91
CA TYR A 35 2.97 -8.66 12.96
C TYR A 35 2.99 -7.93 14.29
N ARG A 36 4.14 -7.36 14.63
CA ARG A 36 4.33 -6.50 15.79
C ARG A 36 4.53 -5.06 15.35
N ASP A 37 3.74 -4.15 15.90
CA ASP A 37 4.05 -2.73 15.93
C ASP A 37 5.15 -2.50 16.97
N LEU A 38 6.34 -2.13 16.52
CA LEU A 38 7.51 -1.98 17.41
C LEU A 38 7.47 -0.67 18.20
N ASP A 39 6.71 0.33 17.75
CA ASP A 39 6.58 1.62 18.44
C ASP A 39 5.55 1.52 19.58
N ARG A 40 4.51 0.71 19.39
CA ARG A 40 3.46 0.45 20.41
C ARG A 40 3.71 -0.82 21.23
N GLU A 41 4.65 -1.65 20.80
CA GLU A 41 4.94 -2.97 21.34
C GLU A 41 3.74 -3.93 21.36
N ILE A 42 2.82 -3.77 20.42
CA ILE A 42 1.59 -4.59 20.31
C ILE A 42 1.72 -5.58 19.16
N GLU A 43 1.29 -6.81 19.38
CA GLU A 43 1.11 -7.83 18.33
C GLU A 43 -0.31 -7.77 17.78
N THR A 44 -0.43 -7.84 16.47
CA THR A 44 -1.70 -7.72 15.75
C THR A 44 -1.73 -8.73 14.61
N ALA A 45 -2.93 -9.21 14.30
CA ALA A 45 -3.17 -10.08 13.14
C ALA A 45 -3.99 -9.31 12.10
N THR A 46 -3.62 -9.45 10.83
CA THR A 46 -4.41 -8.99 9.69
C THR A 46 -4.42 -10.05 8.59
N THR A 47 -5.23 -9.86 7.55
CA THR A 47 -5.22 -10.73 6.37
C THR A 47 -3.95 -10.47 5.54
N ALA A 48 -3.43 -11.49 4.85
CA ALA A 48 -2.25 -11.34 3.99
C ALA A 48 -2.49 -10.32 2.87
N LYS A 49 -3.72 -10.26 2.34
CA LYS A 49 -4.11 -9.28 1.33
C LYS A 49 -3.99 -7.84 1.86
N ASP A 50 -4.53 -7.58 3.05
CA ASP A 50 -4.40 -6.27 3.71
C ASP A 50 -2.93 -5.95 4.00
N TRP A 51 -2.17 -6.93 4.48
CA TRP A 51 -0.74 -6.79 4.74
C TRP A 51 0.04 -6.38 3.49
N GLU A 52 -0.10 -7.10 2.38
CA GLU A 52 0.61 -6.82 1.12
C GLU A 52 0.23 -5.46 0.53
N GLN A 53 -1.04 -5.08 0.68
CA GLN A 53 -1.58 -3.82 0.19
C GLN A 53 -1.04 -2.62 0.96
N ASN A 54 -0.93 -2.73 2.28
CA ASN A 54 -0.67 -1.57 3.15
C ASN A 54 0.76 -1.53 3.71
N TRP A 55 1.45 -2.66 3.80
CA TRP A 55 2.83 -2.75 4.24
C TRP A 55 3.76 -3.10 3.08
N LYS A 56 5.02 -2.69 3.22
CA LYS A 56 6.10 -3.10 2.32
C LYS A 56 7.30 -3.54 3.14
N PRO A 57 8.07 -4.52 2.67
CA PRO A 57 9.39 -4.81 3.23
C PRO A 57 10.28 -3.57 3.17
N ILE A 58 11.13 -3.41 4.18
CA ILE A 58 12.16 -2.37 4.18
C ILE A 58 13.31 -2.84 3.29
N ALA A 59 13.58 -2.09 2.22
CA ALA A 59 14.69 -2.36 1.33
C ALA A 59 16.02 -1.91 1.95
N ALA A 60 17.13 -2.49 1.49
CA ALA A 60 18.47 -2.12 1.98
C ALA A 60 18.82 -0.63 1.72
N ASP A 61 18.27 -0.07 0.64
CA ASP A 61 18.45 1.34 0.27
C ASP A 61 17.35 2.25 0.81
N ASP A 62 16.43 1.76 1.65
CA ASP A 62 15.47 2.61 2.35
C ASP A 62 16.17 3.40 3.46
N CYS A 63 15.84 4.68 3.57
CA CYS A 63 16.35 5.54 4.61
C CYS A 63 16.01 4.97 5.99
N THR A 64 17.00 4.78 6.86
CA THR A 64 16.82 4.19 8.19
C THR A 64 15.98 5.05 9.15
N LEU A 65 15.77 6.33 8.84
CA LEU A 65 14.94 7.23 9.63
C LEU A 65 13.45 7.17 9.26
N CYS A 66 13.13 7.24 7.96
CA CYS A 66 11.75 7.24 7.49
C CYS A 66 11.30 5.89 6.90
N LEU A 67 12.19 4.91 6.87
CA LEU A 67 11.97 3.55 6.37
C LEU A 67 11.45 3.52 4.93
N GLY A 68 11.87 4.49 4.11
CA GLY A 68 11.43 4.52 2.70
C GLY A 68 10.14 5.27 2.44
N THR A 69 9.55 6.01 3.40
CA THR A 69 8.37 6.85 3.13
C THR A 69 8.72 8.21 2.54
N GLY A 70 9.95 8.69 2.74
CA GLY A 70 10.36 10.04 2.37
C GLY A 70 9.80 11.15 3.28
N THR A 71 9.00 10.82 4.30
CA THR A 71 8.41 11.82 5.21
C THR A 71 8.92 11.64 6.64
N ASP A 72 8.94 12.73 7.41
CA ASP A 72 9.33 12.69 8.82
C ASP A 72 8.23 12.03 9.68
N ALA A 73 8.30 10.70 9.79
CA ALA A 73 7.41 9.92 10.65
C ALA A 73 7.72 10.11 12.14
N ILE A 74 8.98 10.40 12.49
CA ILE A 74 9.46 10.49 13.88
C ILE A 74 8.84 11.71 14.58
N LYS A 75 8.75 12.85 13.88
CA LYS A 75 8.14 14.08 14.44
C LYS A 75 6.63 14.15 14.25
N GLY A 76 5.99 13.08 13.76
CA GLY A 76 4.55 13.04 13.47
C GLY A 76 4.11 13.98 12.34
N ASN A 77 5.05 14.63 11.64
CA ASN A 77 4.76 15.62 10.62
C ASN A 77 4.84 15.01 9.22
N LYS A 78 3.79 14.28 8.85
CA LYS A 78 3.66 13.60 7.55
C LYS A 78 3.77 14.52 6.34
N ARG A 79 3.71 15.84 6.51
CA ARG A 79 3.83 16.83 5.43
C ARG A 79 5.26 17.29 5.18
N GLN A 80 6.19 17.01 6.09
CA GLN A 80 7.57 17.44 5.98
C GLN A 80 8.43 16.32 5.37
N PRO A 81 9.34 16.66 4.44
CA PRO A 81 10.29 15.69 3.91
C PRO A 81 11.20 15.20 5.03
N CYS A 82 11.54 13.91 5.01
CA CYS A 82 12.50 13.35 5.94
C CYS A 82 13.87 14.01 5.71
N GLY A 83 14.40 14.69 6.74
CA GLY A 83 15.68 15.40 6.66
C GLY A 83 16.89 14.48 6.39
N GLY A 84 16.83 13.19 6.72
CA GLY A 84 17.95 12.26 6.50
C GLY A 84 18.08 11.76 5.06
N CYS A 85 17.02 11.84 4.26
CA CYS A 85 17.04 11.47 2.84
C CYS A 85 16.52 12.60 1.94
N PHE A 86 16.36 13.81 2.49
CA PHE A 86 15.82 14.98 1.81
C PHE A 86 14.51 14.72 1.05
N GLY A 87 13.65 13.88 1.61
CA GLY A 87 12.37 13.54 0.99
C GLY A 87 12.39 12.38 0.00
N LEU A 88 13.55 11.85 -0.39
CA LEU A 88 13.65 10.79 -1.40
C LEU A 88 13.19 9.42 -0.90
N GLY A 89 13.15 9.22 0.42
CA GLY A 89 12.89 7.91 1.06
C GLY A 89 14.05 6.93 0.91
N LYS A 90 14.95 7.14 -0.06
CA LYS A 90 16.11 6.31 -0.32
C LYS A 90 17.41 6.96 0.16
N VAL A 91 18.41 6.12 0.35
CA VAL A 91 19.78 6.49 0.73
C VAL A 91 20.78 5.98 -0.30
N MET A 92 22.06 6.21 -0.06
CA MET A 92 23.15 5.69 -0.88
C MET A 92 23.14 4.14 -0.88
N LYS A 93 23.86 3.53 -1.84
CA LYS A 93 23.88 2.06 -2.00
C LYS A 93 24.49 1.31 -0.82
N ASP A 94 25.36 1.96 -0.07
CA ASP A 94 25.98 1.48 1.16
C ASP A 94 25.07 1.66 2.40
N GLY A 95 23.89 2.27 2.22
CA GLY A 95 22.95 2.55 3.30
C GLY A 95 23.21 3.89 4.01
N GLU A 96 24.22 4.66 3.60
CA GLU A 96 24.53 5.94 4.21
C GLU A 96 23.63 7.07 3.71
N ARG A 97 23.33 8.00 4.62
CA ARG A 97 22.56 9.20 4.27
C ARG A 97 23.40 10.08 3.34
N PRO A 98 22.80 10.63 2.26
CA PRO A 98 23.52 11.58 1.43
C PRO A 98 23.88 12.82 2.25
N ASN A 99 25.12 13.28 2.13
CA ASN A 99 25.66 14.38 2.92
C ASN A 99 25.77 15.69 2.13
N ASP A 100 25.70 15.62 0.80
CA ASP A 100 25.77 16.78 -0.10
C ASP A 100 24.81 16.67 -1.30
N TYR A 101 24.72 17.75 -2.07
CA TYR A 101 23.83 17.84 -3.23
C TYR A 101 24.18 16.87 -4.37
N TRP A 102 25.44 16.48 -4.51
CA TRP A 102 25.85 15.53 -5.54
C TRP A 102 25.41 14.11 -5.20
N GLN A 103 25.57 13.71 -3.94
CA GLN A 103 25.08 12.44 -3.44
C GLN A 103 23.55 12.37 -3.50
N ILE A 104 22.84 13.46 -3.17
CA ILE A 104 21.39 13.54 -3.36
C ILE A 104 21.01 13.31 -4.82
N ALA A 105 21.72 13.96 -5.76
CA ALA A 105 21.47 13.80 -7.18
C ALA A 105 21.76 12.37 -7.66
N GLU A 106 22.79 11.72 -7.14
CA GLU A 106 23.10 10.32 -7.43
C GLU A 106 21.98 9.36 -6.97
N VAL A 107 21.49 9.54 -5.73
CA VAL A 107 20.35 8.78 -5.21
C VAL A 107 19.12 9.01 -6.08
N ALA A 108 18.80 10.26 -6.41
CA ALA A 108 17.65 10.60 -7.24
C ALA A 108 17.74 9.98 -8.64
N LEU A 109 18.92 10.04 -9.28
CA LEU A 109 19.16 9.42 -10.58
C LEU A 109 18.97 7.90 -10.50
N GLY A 110 19.46 7.25 -9.45
CA GLY A 110 19.24 5.83 -9.21
C GLY A 110 17.77 5.45 -9.08
N ILE A 111 16.97 6.28 -8.40
CA ILE A 111 15.51 6.10 -8.31
C ILE A 111 14.88 6.21 -9.69
N ILE A 112 15.20 7.26 -10.45
CA ILE A 112 14.64 7.51 -11.79
C ILE A 112 14.93 6.34 -12.72
N GLN A 113 16.19 5.89 -12.78
CA GLN A 113 16.60 4.75 -13.62
C GLN A 113 15.87 3.45 -13.24
N ARG A 114 15.65 3.22 -11.94
CA ARG A 114 14.87 2.06 -11.47
C ARG A 114 13.41 2.15 -11.92
N GLN A 115 12.79 3.32 -11.79
CA GLN A 115 11.41 3.53 -12.23
C GLN A 115 11.27 3.37 -13.74
N GLN A 116 12.22 3.91 -14.51
CA GLN A 116 12.23 3.75 -15.96
C GLN A 116 12.28 2.27 -16.36
N ARG A 117 13.16 1.47 -15.75
CA ARG A 117 13.22 0.03 -16.01
C ARG A 117 11.92 -0.70 -15.66
N ILE A 118 11.29 -0.34 -14.53
CA ILE A 118 10.01 -0.94 -14.12
C ILE A 118 8.90 -0.59 -15.11
N ILE A 119 8.87 0.65 -15.62
CA ILE A 119 7.91 1.09 -16.63
C ILE A 119 8.15 0.34 -17.94
N GLU A 120 9.39 0.28 -18.42
CA GLU A 120 9.74 -0.46 -19.64
C GLU A 120 9.34 -1.94 -19.56
N GLN A 121 9.58 -2.60 -18.42
CA GLN A 121 9.14 -3.97 -18.19
C GLN A 121 7.62 -4.11 -18.21
N ARG A 122 6.89 -3.15 -17.62
CA ARG A 122 5.41 -3.15 -17.66
C ARG A 122 4.89 -2.94 -19.07
N ASP A 123 5.48 -2.01 -19.82
CA ASP A 123 5.08 -1.71 -21.19
C ASP A 123 5.30 -2.92 -22.10
N GLN A 124 6.39 -3.66 -21.92
CA GLN A 124 6.63 -4.93 -22.60
C GLN A 124 5.54 -5.96 -22.30
N VAL A 125 5.14 -6.10 -21.02
CA VAL A 125 4.06 -7.02 -20.64
C VAL A 125 2.70 -6.58 -21.21
N LEU A 126 2.41 -5.28 -21.22
CA LEU A 126 1.17 -4.72 -21.77
C LEU A 126 1.12 -4.81 -23.31
N ALA A 127 2.25 -5.01 -23.98
CA ALA A 127 2.30 -5.23 -25.42
C ALA A 127 1.87 -6.64 -25.84
N PHE A 128 1.81 -7.61 -24.91
CA PHE A 128 1.35 -8.96 -25.25
C PHE A 128 -0.16 -8.97 -25.59
N PRO A 129 -0.56 -9.56 -26.74
CA PRO A 129 -1.96 -9.61 -27.14
C PRO A 129 -2.87 -10.26 -26.10
N GLU A 130 -2.43 -11.35 -25.45
CA GLU A 130 -3.26 -12.04 -24.45
C GLU A 130 -3.56 -11.14 -23.24
N VAL A 131 -2.59 -10.31 -22.84
CA VAL A 131 -2.76 -9.35 -21.73
C VAL A 131 -3.74 -8.25 -22.13
N GLN A 132 -3.65 -7.76 -23.37
CA GLN A 132 -4.58 -6.74 -23.88
C GLN A 132 -6.03 -7.26 -23.93
N GLU A 133 -6.23 -8.49 -24.40
CA GLU A 133 -7.55 -9.13 -24.43
C GLU A 133 -8.16 -9.26 -23.03
N VAL A 134 -7.38 -9.72 -22.04
CA VAL A 134 -7.82 -9.84 -20.64
C VAL A 134 -8.20 -8.48 -20.06
N LEU A 135 -7.40 -7.44 -20.34
CA LEU A 135 -7.69 -6.07 -19.89
C LEU A 135 -8.95 -5.49 -20.53
N GLN A 136 -9.16 -5.74 -21.83
CA GLN A 136 -10.39 -5.34 -22.53
C GLN A 136 -11.62 -6.06 -21.99
N GLN A 137 -11.54 -7.37 -21.74
CA GLN A 137 -12.63 -8.13 -21.11
C GLN A 137 -12.97 -7.60 -19.71
N ARG A 138 -11.95 -7.23 -18.92
CA ARG A 138 -12.14 -6.63 -17.59
C ARG A 138 -12.79 -5.25 -17.67
N LYS A 139 -12.34 -4.39 -18.59
CA LYS A 139 -12.96 -3.08 -18.83
C LYS A 139 -14.41 -3.23 -19.27
N ALA A 140 -14.69 -4.09 -20.26
CA ALA A 140 -16.05 -4.38 -20.70
C ALA A 140 -16.95 -4.93 -19.57
N ARG A 141 -16.38 -5.65 -18.59
CA ARG A 141 -17.11 -6.11 -17.41
C ARG A 141 -17.38 -5.00 -16.38
N GLN A 142 -16.50 -4.00 -16.29
CA GLN A 142 -16.66 -2.84 -15.40
C GLN A 142 -17.53 -1.74 -16.00
N GLU A 143 -17.51 -1.58 -17.33
CA GLU A 143 -18.33 -0.63 -18.09
C GLU A 143 -19.77 -1.13 -18.32
N LYS A 144 -20.05 -2.41 -18.02
CA LYS A 144 -21.44 -2.85 -17.89
C LYS A 144 -22.06 -2.05 -16.76
N GLU A 145 -23.07 -1.26 -17.11
CA GLU A 145 -23.90 -0.58 -16.13
C GLU A 145 -24.30 -1.58 -15.02
N PRO A 146 -24.24 -1.17 -13.74
CA PRO A 146 -24.77 -2.00 -12.68
C PRO A 146 -26.18 -2.40 -13.07
N ALA A 147 -26.53 -3.67 -12.91
CA ALA A 147 -27.89 -4.14 -13.22
C ALA A 147 -28.90 -3.18 -12.59
N GLU A 148 -30.01 -2.86 -13.27
CA GLU A 148 -30.97 -1.83 -12.83
C GLU A 148 -31.40 -1.94 -11.35
N TRP A 149 -31.37 -3.14 -10.77
CA TRP A 149 -31.67 -3.36 -9.36
C TRP A 149 -30.59 -2.79 -8.41
N VAL A 150 -29.32 -2.84 -8.81
CA VAL A 150 -28.17 -2.27 -8.08
C VAL A 150 -28.22 -0.74 -8.13
N GLN A 151 -28.52 -0.16 -9.30
CA GLN A 151 -28.71 1.29 -9.45
C GLN A 151 -29.88 1.78 -8.58
N ARG A 152 -31.03 1.09 -8.62
CA ARG A 152 -32.18 1.40 -7.77
C ARG A 152 -31.88 1.27 -6.27
N GLU A 153 -31.08 0.27 -5.88
CA GLU A 153 -30.70 0.11 -4.47
C GLU A 153 -29.75 1.23 -4.01
N GLN A 154 -28.80 1.63 -4.85
CA GLN A 154 -27.91 2.77 -4.57
C GLN A 154 -28.70 4.08 -4.48
N GLU A 155 -29.57 4.36 -5.45
CA GLU A 155 -30.48 5.52 -5.41
C GLU A 155 -31.37 5.50 -4.16
N TRP A 156 -31.88 4.34 -3.75
CA TRP A 156 -32.66 4.21 -2.53
C TRP A 156 -31.82 4.48 -1.27
N ARG A 157 -30.58 3.98 -1.21
CA ARG A 157 -29.64 4.19 -0.09
C ARG A 157 -29.20 5.66 0.01
N GLU A 158 -28.88 6.29 -1.11
CA GLU A 158 -28.38 7.66 -1.25
C GLU A 158 -29.48 8.71 -1.21
N SER A 159 -30.71 8.37 -1.60
CA SER A 159 -31.86 9.26 -1.41
C SER A 159 -32.15 9.45 0.08
N GLY A 160 -32.57 10.66 0.48
CA GLY A 160 -32.94 10.99 1.86
C GLY A 160 -34.10 10.16 2.47
N GLY A 161 -34.62 9.15 1.75
CA GLY A 161 -35.52 8.11 2.22
C GLY A 161 -36.90 8.59 2.65
N ARG A 162 -37.87 8.57 1.72
CA ARG A 162 -39.26 8.22 2.05
C ARG A 162 -39.54 6.83 1.50
N GLY A 163 -39.40 5.80 2.34
CA GLY A 163 -39.98 4.49 2.02
C GLY A 163 -41.51 4.59 1.96
N HIS A 164 -42.15 3.77 1.12
CA HIS A 164 -43.61 3.59 1.18
C HIS A 164 -43.99 3.10 2.58
N GLY A 165 -44.60 3.97 3.38
CA GLY A 165 -44.89 3.72 4.80
C GLY A 165 -44.15 4.63 5.80
N GLY A 166 -43.26 5.52 5.35
CA GLY A 166 -42.83 6.68 6.13
C GLY A 166 -42.16 6.39 7.48
N ARG A 167 -41.04 5.66 7.50
CA ARG A 167 -39.91 5.82 8.44
C ARG A 167 -38.79 4.83 8.08
N ARG A 168 -37.53 5.28 8.14
CA ARG A 168 -36.37 4.39 8.10
C ARG A 168 -36.30 3.66 9.45
N HIS A 169 -36.54 2.34 9.47
CA HIS A 169 -36.09 1.51 10.59
C HIS A 169 -34.62 1.18 10.39
N THR A 170 -33.75 2.13 10.74
CA THR A 170 -32.37 1.79 11.10
C THR A 170 -32.41 1.36 12.56
N GLY A 171 -32.32 0.06 12.81
CA GLY A 171 -32.04 -0.46 14.14
C GLY A 171 -30.58 -0.15 14.47
N ASP A 172 -30.38 0.84 15.35
CA ASP A 172 -29.21 0.87 16.24
C ASP A 172 -29.34 -0.27 17.27
#